data_AF-A0A2L0PI89-F1
#
_entry.id   AF-A0A2L0PI89-F1
#
_cell.length_a   1.000
_cell.length_b   1.000
_cell.length_c   1.000
_cell.angle_alpha   90.00
_cell.angle_beta   90.00
_cell.angle_gamma   90.00
#
_symmetry.space_group_name_H-M   'P 1'
#
loop_
_entity.id
_entity.type
_entity.pdbx_description
1 polymer ?
#
loop_
_entity_poly.entity_id
_entity_poly.type
_entity_poly.pdbx_seq_one_letter_code
_entity_poly.pdbx_strand_id
1 'polypeptide(L)'
;MRLWHHDLLPYLPRSQLLAQWRELNSIYAKEDQHVLINYVYEYPKEDLYAYSLMVVAQMQARGFQIRAWDKYEAYFAAYRTLKPSQLPRQPFAKHHDGAYLNVCFFNLYEKWVCGQKDYPIELFESLKNFWLTKTAAQNSDKEVFLNSLLRSIS
;
A
#
# COMPACT_ATOMS: atom_id res chain seq x y z
N MET A 1 0.42 -0.98 -12.90
CA MET A 1 1.35 -0.53 -11.84
C MET A 1 0.66 0.42 -10.89
N ARG A 2 0.76 0.18 -9.58
CA ARG A 2 0.27 1.05 -8.49
C ARG A 2 1.11 0.79 -7.24
N LEU A 3 1.35 1.81 -6.43
CA LEU A 3 1.74 1.61 -5.03
C LEU A 3 0.47 1.63 -4.18
N TRP A 4 0.26 0.60 -3.36
CA TRP A 4 -0.84 0.59 -2.41
C TRP A 4 -0.66 1.67 -1.35
N HIS A 5 -1.76 2.26 -0.87
CA HIS A 5 -1.70 3.17 0.27
C HIS A 5 -0.95 2.48 1.44
N HIS A 6 -0.03 3.20 2.08
CA HIS A 6 0.92 2.60 3.04
C HIS A 6 0.22 1.92 4.23
N ASP A 7 -0.91 2.47 4.68
CA ASP A 7 -1.74 1.86 5.72
C ASP A 7 -2.48 0.59 5.32
N LEU A 8 -2.62 0.33 4.02
CA LEU A 8 -3.32 -0.86 3.52
C LEU A 8 -2.40 -2.06 3.32
N LEU A 9 -1.07 -1.86 3.42
CA LEU A 9 -0.08 -2.93 3.30
C LEU A 9 -0.39 -4.14 4.20
N PRO A 10 -0.80 -3.98 5.48
CA PRO A 10 -1.17 -5.10 6.36
C PRO A 10 -2.31 -5.98 5.85
N TYR A 11 -3.17 -5.44 4.98
CA TYR A 11 -4.37 -6.12 4.51
C TYR A 11 -4.28 -6.62 3.07
N LEU A 12 -3.12 -6.43 2.42
CA LEU A 12 -2.93 -6.93 1.07
C LEU A 12 -2.93 -8.46 1.05
N PRO A 13 -3.70 -9.09 0.14
CA PRO A 13 -3.55 -10.52 -0.13
C PRO A 13 -2.15 -10.79 -0.74
N ARG A 14 -1.70 -12.04 -0.61
CA ARG A 14 -0.33 -12.47 -0.92
C ARG A 14 0.15 -12.03 -2.31
N SER A 15 -0.67 -12.23 -3.32
CA SER A 15 -0.39 -11.93 -4.72
C SER A 15 -0.21 -10.43 -4.95
N GLN A 16 -0.97 -9.59 -4.24
CA GLN A 16 -0.87 -8.13 -4.33
C GLN A 16 0.37 -7.61 -3.61
N LEU A 17 0.77 -8.19 -2.48
CA LEU A 17 2.03 -7.84 -1.82
C LEU A 17 3.25 -8.26 -2.65
N LEU A 18 3.21 -9.44 -3.28
CA LEU A 18 4.26 -9.86 -4.23
C LEU A 18 4.29 -8.97 -5.48
N ALA A 19 3.13 -8.56 -6.00
CA ALA A 19 3.05 -7.61 -7.10
C ALA A 19 3.67 -6.28 -6.69
N GLN A 20 3.34 -5.77 -5.50
CA GLN A 20 3.90 -4.53 -4.97
C GLN A 20 5.44 -4.53 -4.97
N TRP A 21 6.07 -5.63 -4.56
CA TRP A 21 7.52 -5.77 -4.62
C TRP A 21 8.08 -5.77 -6.05
N ARG A 22 7.36 -6.39 -7.00
CA ARG A 22 7.75 -6.35 -8.43
C ARG A 22 7.67 -4.94 -9.01
N GLU A 23 6.59 -4.20 -8.71
CA GLU A 23 6.42 -2.83 -9.17
C GLU A 23 7.54 -1.92 -8.61
N LEU A 24 7.86 -2.08 -7.33
CA LEU A 24 9.00 -1.39 -6.69
C LEU A 24 10.33 -1.72 -7.38
N ASN A 25 10.58 -2.99 -7.69
CA ASN A 25 11.77 -3.39 -8.43
C ASN A 25 11.84 -2.81 -9.85
N SER A 26 10.69 -2.55 -10.48
CA SER A 26 10.64 -1.88 -11.78
C SER A 26 11.04 -0.41 -11.63
N ILE A 27 10.50 0.28 -10.61
CA ILE A 27 10.87 1.66 -10.26
C ILE A 27 12.38 1.78 -10.03
N TYR A 28 12.99 0.88 -9.25
CA TYR A 28 14.42 0.94 -8.95
C TYR A 28 15.32 0.75 -10.17
N ALA A 29 14.90 -0.11 -11.11
CA ALA A 29 15.74 -0.51 -12.23
C ALA A 29 15.56 0.38 -13.46
N LYS A 30 14.36 0.92 -13.67
CA LYS A 30 13.98 1.59 -14.92
C LYS A 30 13.43 2.98 -14.74
N GLU A 31 13.10 3.36 -13.51
CA GLU A 31 12.35 4.58 -13.24
C GLU A 31 11.08 4.67 -14.12
N ASP A 32 10.38 3.54 -14.24
CA ASP A 32 9.21 3.36 -15.08
C ASP A 32 8.21 4.52 -14.89
N GLN A 33 7.75 5.11 -15.99
CA GLN A 33 6.78 6.20 -15.97
C GLN A 33 5.37 5.66 -16.21
N HIS A 34 4.52 5.70 -15.19
CA HIS A 34 3.12 5.29 -15.27
C HIS A 34 2.24 6.24 -14.45
N VAL A 35 1.10 6.66 -15.00
CA VAL A 35 0.24 7.71 -14.39
C VAL A 35 -0.09 7.47 -12.90
N LEU A 36 -0.26 6.21 -12.51
CA LEU A 36 -0.60 5.83 -11.13
C LEU A 36 0.57 5.84 -10.13
N ILE A 37 1.80 6.07 -10.57
CA ILE A 37 3.00 6.05 -9.71
C ILE A 37 3.97 7.19 -9.99
N ASN A 38 3.78 7.98 -11.06
CA ASN A 38 4.67 9.11 -11.38
C ASN A 38 4.84 10.08 -10.21
N TYR A 39 3.84 10.21 -9.35
CA TYR A 39 3.91 11.03 -8.14
C TYR A 39 5.12 10.66 -7.27
N VAL A 40 5.62 9.42 -7.29
CA VAL A 40 6.79 8.98 -6.52
C VAL A 40 8.01 9.85 -6.80
N TYR A 41 8.17 10.32 -8.05
CA TYR A 41 9.30 11.14 -8.47
C TYR A 41 9.16 12.62 -8.07
N GLU A 42 7.99 13.02 -7.57
CA GLU A 42 7.73 14.36 -7.03
C GLU A 42 8.12 14.47 -5.53
N TYR A 43 8.49 13.36 -4.90
CA TYR A 43 8.89 13.30 -3.49
C TYR A 43 10.39 13.09 -3.33
N PRO A 44 10.96 13.49 -2.18
CA PRO A 44 12.28 13.04 -1.77
C PRO A 44 12.39 11.51 -1.81
N LYS A 45 13.56 11.01 -2.20
CA LYS A 45 13.80 9.57 -2.38
C LYS A 45 13.69 8.79 -1.06
N GLU A 46 13.81 9.47 0.08
CA GLU A 46 13.53 8.98 1.43
C GLU A 46 12.10 8.46 1.60
N ASP A 47 11.11 9.06 0.93
CA ASP A 47 9.72 8.59 0.97
C ASP A 47 9.60 7.22 0.31
N LEU A 48 10.18 7.05 -0.87
CA LEU A 48 10.21 5.75 -1.53
C LEU A 48 11.01 4.74 -0.70
N TYR A 49 12.14 5.13 -0.12
CA TYR A 49 12.92 4.25 0.75
C TYR A 49 12.13 3.78 1.97
N ALA A 50 11.45 4.69 2.67
CA ALA A 50 10.61 4.39 3.82
C ALA A 50 9.45 3.45 3.42
N TYR A 51 8.78 3.74 2.30
CA TYR A 51 7.72 2.88 1.77
C TYR A 51 8.24 1.48 1.43
N SER A 52 9.41 1.38 0.80
CA SER A 52 10.05 0.09 0.49
C SER A 52 10.35 -0.72 1.74
N LEU A 53 10.84 -0.09 2.81
CA LEU A 53 11.05 -0.74 4.10
C LEU A 53 9.73 -1.26 4.72
N MET A 54 8.64 -0.50 4.59
CA MET A 54 7.32 -0.95 5.05
C MET A 54 6.85 -2.20 4.29
N VAL A 55 7.03 -2.25 2.97
CA VAL A 55 6.70 -3.43 2.16
C VAL A 55 7.56 -4.63 2.56
N VAL A 56 8.88 -4.44 2.71
CA VAL A 56 9.81 -5.48 3.16
C VAL A 56 9.39 -6.03 4.53
N ALA A 57 9.06 -5.15 5.49
CA ALA A 57 8.65 -5.56 6.83
C ALA A 57 7.39 -6.44 6.78
N GLN A 58 6.41 -6.09 5.95
CA GLN A 58 5.20 -6.90 5.75
C GLN A 58 5.49 -8.25 5.11
N MET A 59 6.42 -8.30 4.14
CA MET A 59 6.85 -9.53 3.52
C MET A 59 7.61 -10.44 4.52
N GLN A 60 8.50 -9.87 5.33
CA GLN A 60 9.24 -10.61 6.36
C GLN A 60 8.31 -11.16 7.44
N ALA A 61 7.39 -10.34 7.95
CA ALA A 61 6.44 -10.74 8.98
C ALA A 61 5.54 -11.91 8.55
N ARG A 62 5.32 -12.07 7.24
CA ARG A 62 4.50 -13.15 6.66
C ARG A 62 5.34 -14.29 6.07
N GLY A 63 6.65 -14.33 6.35
CA GLY A 63 7.54 -15.43 5.95
C GLY A 63 7.83 -15.52 4.45
N PHE A 64 7.71 -14.41 3.71
CA PHE A 64 8.02 -14.42 2.27
C PHE A 64 9.53 -14.55 2.02
N GLN A 65 9.90 -15.41 1.07
CA GLN A 65 11.23 -15.36 0.48
C GLN A 65 11.33 -14.16 -0.48
N ILE A 66 11.94 -13.07 -0.03
CA ILE A 66 12.18 -11.87 -0.85
C ILE A 66 13.36 -12.14 -1.80
N ARG A 67 13.15 -11.94 -3.09
CA ARG A 67 14.17 -12.09 -4.16
C ARG A 67 14.39 -10.75 -4.85
N ALA A 68 15.44 -10.65 -5.67
CA ALA A 68 15.81 -9.44 -6.40
C ALA A 68 16.13 -8.25 -5.49
N TRP A 69 17.00 -8.48 -4.50
CA TRP A 69 17.50 -7.44 -3.60
C TRP A 69 18.47 -6.49 -4.28
N ASP A 70 19.19 -6.97 -5.30
CA ASP A 70 20.23 -6.27 -6.05
C ASP A 70 19.80 -4.87 -6.52
N LYS A 71 18.57 -4.75 -7.06
CA LYS A 71 18.04 -3.48 -7.55
C LYS A 71 17.75 -2.49 -6.43
N TYR A 72 17.10 -2.97 -5.36
CA TYR A 72 16.85 -2.17 -4.16
C TYR A 72 18.17 -1.69 -3.55
N GLU A 73 19.13 -2.62 -3.42
CA GLU A 73 20.44 -2.37 -2.85
C GLU A 73 21.25 -1.33 -3.62
N ALA A 74 21.24 -1.42 -4.95
CA ALA A 74 21.88 -0.45 -5.82
C ALA A 74 21.18 0.92 -5.76
N TYR A 75 19.84 0.94 -5.83
CA TYR A 75 19.06 2.17 -5.86
C TYR A 75 19.20 2.97 -4.56
N PHE A 76 19.32 2.30 -3.41
CA PHE A 76 19.40 2.92 -2.09
C PHE A 76 20.77 2.80 -1.42
N ALA A 77 21.85 2.59 -2.18
CA ALA A 77 23.19 2.44 -1.63
C ALA A 77 23.59 3.57 -0.65
N ALA A 78 23.25 4.82 -0.99
CA ALA A 78 23.53 6.00 -0.15
C ALA A 78 22.64 6.14 1.10
N TYR A 79 21.53 5.38 1.18
CA TYR A 79 20.50 5.53 2.22
C TYR A 79 20.66 4.49 3.34
N ARG A 80 21.59 3.52 3.20
CA ARG A 80 21.81 2.43 4.18
C ARG A 80 22.24 2.92 5.57
N THR A 81 22.77 4.13 5.67
CA THR A 81 23.23 4.73 6.93
C THR A 81 22.14 5.55 7.63
N LEU A 82 20.98 5.75 6.98
CA LEU A 82 19.87 6.50 7.56
C LEU A 82 19.23 5.71 8.70
N LYS A 83 19.08 6.37 9.84
CA LYS A 83 18.34 5.85 10.98
C LYS A 83 16.83 5.94 10.70
N PRO A 84 16.00 5.03 11.23
CA PRO A 84 14.55 5.10 11.09
C PRO A 84 13.93 6.45 11.52
N SER A 85 14.54 7.15 12.47
CA SER A 85 14.11 8.49 12.91
C SER A 85 14.29 9.59 11.85
N GLN A 86 15.10 9.35 10.84
CA GLN A 86 15.37 10.27 9.72
C GLN A 86 14.42 10.03 8.53
N LEU A 87 13.62 8.96 8.58
CA LEU A 87 12.70 8.60 7.51
C LEU A 87 11.30 9.13 7.79
N PRO A 88 10.54 9.51 6.76
CA PRO A 88 9.16 9.90 6.93
C PRO A 88 8.35 8.72 7.50
N ARG A 89 7.62 8.98 8.59
CA ARG A 89 6.70 7.98 9.18
C ARG A 89 5.52 7.65 8.25
N GLN A 90 5.13 8.63 7.43
CA GLN A 90 4.06 8.53 6.44
C GLN A 90 4.65 8.89 5.09
N PRO A 91 5.21 7.92 4.35
CA PRO A 91 5.76 8.18 3.03
C PRO A 91 4.66 8.64 2.08
N PHE A 92 5.02 9.59 1.22
CA PHE A 92 4.16 10.23 0.24
C PHE A 92 2.98 10.97 0.87
N ALA A 93 3.19 11.67 1.99
CA ALA A 93 2.12 12.18 2.85
C ALA A 93 1.02 13.02 2.16
N LYS A 94 1.30 13.73 1.05
CA LYS A 94 0.26 14.47 0.31
C LYS A 94 -0.51 13.60 -0.68
N HIS A 95 0.03 12.46 -1.09
CA HIS A 95 -0.57 11.55 -2.07
C HIS A 95 -1.20 10.32 -1.39
N HIS A 96 -0.58 9.79 -0.34
CA HIS A 96 -1.14 8.76 0.52
C HIS A 96 -2.05 9.42 1.57
N ASP A 97 -3.07 10.11 1.07
CA ASP A 97 -4.09 10.79 1.85
C ASP A 97 -5.35 9.92 1.98
N GLY A 98 -6.39 10.46 2.63
CA GLY A 98 -7.66 9.77 2.80
C GLY A 98 -8.39 9.46 1.48
N ALA A 99 -8.21 10.30 0.44
CA ALA A 99 -8.83 10.07 -0.85
C ALA A 99 -8.16 8.89 -1.58
N TYR A 100 -6.83 8.84 -1.60
CA TYR A 100 -6.09 7.73 -2.18
C TYR A 100 -6.28 6.42 -1.40
N LEU A 101 -6.40 6.51 -0.06
CA LEU A 101 -6.78 5.37 0.77
C LEU A 101 -8.11 4.75 0.31
N ASN A 102 -9.13 5.57 0.02
CA ASN A 102 -10.41 5.09 -0.50
C ASN A 102 -10.27 4.43 -1.87
N VAL A 103 -9.49 5.04 -2.78
CA VAL A 103 -9.21 4.48 -4.11
C VAL A 103 -8.54 3.10 -4.00
N CYS A 104 -7.59 2.94 -3.08
CA CYS A 104 -6.96 1.65 -2.83
C CYS A 104 -7.92 0.65 -2.16
N PHE A 105 -8.72 1.08 -1.19
CA PHE A 105 -9.73 0.22 -0.55
C PHE A 105 -10.72 -0.35 -1.56
N PHE A 106 -11.34 0.49 -2.40
CA PHE A 106 -12.32 0.02 -3.38
C PHE A 106 -11.70 -0.89 -4.44
N ASN A 107 -10.42 -0.72 -4.77
CA ASN A 107 -9.72 -1.64 -5.66
C ASN A 107 -9.46 -3.02 -5.01
N LEU A 108 -9.17 -3.06 -3.71
CA LEU A 108 -9.09 -4.33 -2.96
C LEU A 108 -10.46 -4.98 -2.82
N TYR A 109 -11.50 -4.18 -2.59
CA TYR A 109 -12.88 -4.65 -2.54
C TYR A 109 -13.32 -5.29 -3.86
N GLU A 110 -13.10 -4.63 -5.00
CA GLU A 110 -13.37 -5.18 -6.33
C GLU A 110 -12.68 -6.53 -6.52
N LYS A 111 -11.39 -6.64 -6.18
CA LYS A 111 -10.64 -7.90 -6.25
C LYS A 111 -11.27 -9.00 -5.41
N TRP A 112 -11.72 -8.67 -4.20
CA TRP A 112 -12.38 -9.63 -3.32
C TRP A 112 -13.73 -10.08 -3.90
N VAL A 113 -14.59 -9.14 -4.33
CA VAL A 113 -15.89 -9.45 -4.96
C VAL A 113 -15.74 -10.30 -6.22
N CYS A 114 -14.72 -10.03 -7.04
CA CYS A 114 -14.42 -10.82 -8.23
C CYS A 114 -13.77 -12.19 -7.91
N GLY A 115 -13.65 -12.57 -6.64
CA GLY A 115 -13.20 -13.90 -6.23
C GLY A 115 -11.68 -14.10 -6.32
N GLN A 116 -10.88 -13.08 -6.00
CA GLN A 116 -9.42 -13.25 -5.93
C GLN A 116 -9.06 -14.38 -4.95
N LYS A 117 -8.48 -15.46 -5.50
CA LYS A 117 -8.30 -16.76 -4.81
C LYS A 117 -7.57 -16.69 -3.47
N ASP A 118 -6.61 -15.77 -3.33
CA ASP A 118 -5.79 -15.63 -2.14
C ASP A 118 -6.22 -14.46 -1.24
N TYR A 119 -7.49 -14.05 -1.36
CA TYR A 119 -8.09 -13.01 -0.53
C TYR A 119 -9.21 -13.59 0.35
N PRO A 120 -8.86 -14.25 1.48
CA PRO A 120 -9.84 -14.87 2.35
C PRO A 120 -10.72 -13.82 3.03
N ILE A 121 -11.95 -14.23 3.40
CA ILE A 121 -12.96 -13.34 3.99
C ILE A 121 -12.46 -12.67 5.27
N GLU A 122 -11.69 -13.37 6.09
CA GLU A 122 -11.15 -12.84 7.36
C GLU A 122 -10.18 -11.68 7.13
N LEU A 123 -9.35 -11.78 6.08
CA LEU A 123 -8.41 -10.72 5.71
C LEU A 123 -9.17 -9.51 5.15
N PHE A 124 -10.21 -9.76 4.34
CA PHE A 124 -11.02 -8.69 3.78
C PHE A 124 -11.87 -7.98 4.85
N GLU A 125 -12.50 -8.70 5.77
CA GLU A 125 -13.23 -8.10 6.89
C GLU A 125 -12.30 -7.29 7.79
N SER A 126 -11.05 -7.72 7.96
CA SER A 126 -10.01 -6.93 8.66
C SER A 126 -9.71 -5.61 7.95
N LEU A 127 -9.59 -5.61 6.61
CA LEU A 127 -9.45 -4.39 5.80
C LEU A 127 -10.66 -3.48 5.98
N LYS A 128 -11.87 -4.04 5.87
CA LYS A 128 -13.13 -3.31 5.96
C LYS A 128 -13.31 -2.65 7.32
N ASN A 129 -13.03 -3.37 8.41
CA ASN A 129 -13.08 -2.81 9.77
C ASN A 129 -12.07 -1.67 9.97
N PHE A 130 -10.84 -1.84 9.47
CA PHE A 130 -9.85 -0.77 9.47
C PHE A 130 -10.35 0.47 8.72
N TRP A 131 -10.90 0.28 7.52
CA TRP A 131 -11.40 1.37 6.69
C TRP A 131 -12.61 2.08 7.31
N LEU A 132 -13.56 1.34 7.91
CA LEU A 132 -14.69 1.90 8.65
C LEU A 132 -14.21 2.75 9.84
N THR A 133 -13.26 2.23 10.61
CA THR A 133 -12.70 2.96 11.77
C THR A 133 -12.02 4.26 11.30
N LYS A 134 -11.25 4.19 10.21
CA LYS A 134 -10.51 5.32 9.68
C LYS A 134 -11.43 6.39 9.07
N THR A 135 -12.54 5.99 8.45
CA THR A 135 -13.51 6.91 7.86
C THR A 135 -14.43 7.54 8.91
N ALA A 136 -14.87 6.78 9.92
CA ALA A 136 -15.63 7.31 11.05
C ALA A 136 -14.85 8.39 11.83
N ALA A 137 -13.55 8.19 12.03
CA ALA A 137 -12.65 9.20 12.61
C ALA A 137 -12.51 10.48 11.76
N GLN A 138 -12.88 10.44 10.48
CA GLN A 138 -12.73 11.55 9.54
C GLN A 138 -14.04 12.28 9.21
N ASN A 139 -15.23 11.75 9.51
CA ASN A 139 -16.54 12.41 9.34
C ASN A 139 -17.72 11.56 9.88
N SER A 140 -18.53 12.09 10.81
CA SER A 140 -19.76 11.44 11.31
C SER A 140 -20.85 11.29 10.25
N ASP A 141 -20.89 12.15 9.22
CA ASP A 141 -21.97 12.16 8.22
C ASP A 141 -21.73 11.23 7.02
N LYS A 142 -20.46 10.88 6.74
CA LYS A 142 -20.11 9.92 5.66
C LYS A 142 -20.39 8.48 6.04
N GLU A 143 -20.44 8.20 7.34
CA GLU A 143 -20.72 6.88 7.89
C GLU A 143 -22.09 6.35 7.42
N VAL A 144 -23.10 7.23 7.31
CA VAL A 144 -24.45 6.88 6.85
C VAL A 144 -24.45 6.48 5.36
N PHE A 145 -23.76 7.23 4.50
CA PHE A 145 -23.67 6.94 3.07
C PHE A 145 -22.90 5.65 2.78
N LEU A 146 -21.78 5.44 3.49
CA LEU A 146 -20.95 4.25 3.31
C LEU A 146 -21.62 2.99 3.89
N ASN A 147 -22.30 3.11 5.02
CA ASN A 147 -23.13 2.04 5.57
C ASN A 147 -24.32 1.69 4.65
N SER A 148 -24.90 2.67 3.96
CA SER A 148 -25.92 2.42 2.93
C SER A 148 -25.37 1.63 1.74
N LEU A 149 -24.14 1.94 1.30
CA LEU A 149 -23.51 1.28 0.15
C LEU A 149 -23.08 -0.16 0.46
N LEU A 150 -22.67 -0.43 1.71
CA LEU A 150 -22.24 -1.76 2.15
C LEU A 150 -23.42 -2.68 2.52
N ARG A 151 -24.53 -2.13 3.03
CA ARG A 151 -25.76 -2.91 3.33
C ARG A 151 -26.49 -3.41 2.08
N SER A 152 -26.28 -2.79 0.92
CA SER A 152 -26.85 -3.28 -0.35
C SER A 152 -26.11 -4.49 -0.94
N ILE A 153 -25.06 -4.97 -0.28
CA ILE A 153 -24.17 -6.03 -0.80
C ILE A 153 -24.16 -7.27 0.12
N SER A 154 -24.99 -7.27 1.17
CA SER A 154 -25.36 -8.45 1.98
C SER A 154 -26.72 -8.97 1.56
#